data_AF-A0A952UUJ4-F1
#
_entry.id   AF-A0A952UUJ4-F1
#
_cell.length_a   1.000
_cell.length_b   1.000
_cell.length_c   1.000
_cell.angle_alpha   90.00
_cell.angle_beta   90.00
_cell.angle_gamma   90.00
#
_symmetry.space_group_name_H-M   'P 1'
#
loop_
_entity.id
_entity.type
_entity.pdbx_description
1 polymer ?
#
loop_
_entity_poly.entity_id
_entity_poly.type
_entity_poly.pdbx_seq_one_letter_code
_entity_poly.pdbx_strand_id
1 'polypeptide(L)'
;MVSYVTLGERRAARYGSPLFVVLTLGALLACKWVPEPDENERKAAAAGSAGTATAPAQGDANPQNPVQTASGVKPLPIAVGQWARYKSTQGGGTTLTYRVTGEESGAHWIDISTQGSSGEATVSMLMSFELGRDYDSLNVKRAKVKLPDGKEHQVSGVLLKPVLQGLRGQLGALGYVSFEKMEKEDVTVPAGRFPGSYYRDLDVKVYGIASKGRAWHHSSVPIAALVKTETVTQGERVVIELEAYGLTSP
;
A
#
# COMPACT_ATOMS: atom_id res chain seq x y z
N MET A 1 56.62 47.67 11.85
CA MET A 1 55.55 48.24 11.00
C MET A 1 55.36 47.28 9.83
N VAL A 2 54.56 46.24 10.02
CA VAL A 2 54.30 45.20 9.00
C VAL A 2 52.85 44.77 9.14
N SER A 3 52.18 44.74 7.99
CA SER A 3 50.75 44.67 7.75
C SER A 3 50.09 43.32 8.07
N TYR A 4 48.77 43.40 8.30
CA TYR A 4 47.81 42.30 8.38
C TYR A 4 47.73 41.50 7.06
N VAL A 5 47.61 40.18 7.17
CA VAL A 5 46.97 39.33 6.14
C VAL A 5 45.93 38.45 6.84
N THR A 6 44.68 38.66 6.45
CA THR A 6 43.46 38.01 6.89
C THR A 6 43.43 36.54 6.44
N LEU A 7 43.25 35.60 7.38
CA LEU A 7 42.99 34.19 7.05
C LEU A 7 41.51 34.03 6.70
N GLY A 8 41.22 33.76 5.43
CA GLY A 8 39.86 33.50 4.94
C GLY A 8 39.35 32.12 5.38
N GLU A 9 38.14 32.11 5.93
CA GLU A 9 37.34 30.90 6.18
C GLU A 9 37.05 30.17 4.86
N ARG A 10 37.62 28.98 4.66
CA ARG A 10 37.18 28.05 3.63
C ARG A 10 36.00 27.22 4.16
N ARG A 11 34.79 27.55 3.71
CA ARG A 11 33.61 26.69 3.84
C ARG A 11 33.84 25.41 3.03
N ALA A 12 33.90 24.27 3.70
CA ALA A 12 33.84 22.96 3.08
C ALA A 12 32.41 22.69 2.60
N ALA A 13 32.20 22.76 1.28
CA ALA A 13 30.99 22.26 0.64
C ALA A 13 30.98 20.73 0.70
N ARG A 14 30.23 20.16 1.65
CA ARG A 14 29.88 18.74 1.65
C ARG A 14 28.88 18.49 0.52
N TYR A 15 29.36 18.02 -0.63
CA TYR A 15 28.52 17.37 -1.64
C TYR A 15 28.09 16.00 -1.11
N GLY A 16 26.98 15.97 -0.38
CA GLY A 16 26.26 14.73 -0.09
C GLY A 16 25.44 14.34 -1.32
N SER A 17 25.71 13.18 -1.90
CA SER A 17 24.96 12.62 -3.02
C SER A 17 23.45 12.54 -2.74
N PRO A 18 22.58 13.20 -3.52
CA PRO A 18 21.13 13.23 -3.27
C PRO A 18 20.38 11.96 -3.71
N LEU A 19 21.06 10.93 -4.23
CA LEU A 19 20.41 9.78 -4.86
C LEU A 19 19.78 8.76 -3.88
N PHE A 20 20.09 8.84 -2.58
CA PHE A 20 19.61 7.86 -1.60
C PHE A 20 18.27 8.22 -0.94
N VAL A 21 17.76 9.43 -1.15
CA VAL A 21 16.54 9.91 -0.47
C VAL A 21 15.27 9.60 -1.27
N VAL A 22 15.32 9.32 -2.57
CA VAL A 22 14.13 9.27 -3.44
C VAL A 22 13.39 7.92 -3.41
N LEU A 23 14.04 6.82 -3.01
CA LEU A 23 13.44 5.48 -3.09
C LEU A 23 12.48 5.12 -1.94
N THR A 24 12.49 5.87 -0.84
CA THR A 24 11.59 5.66 0.31
C THR A 24 10.41 6.63 0.35
N LEU A 25 10.37 7.64 -0.54
CA LEU A 25 9.35 8.70 -0.53
C LEU A 25 8.12 8.38 -1.38
N GLY A 26 8.23 7.55 -2.42
CA GLY A 26 7.22 7.47 -3.48
C GLY A 26 5.80 7.10 -3.02
N ALA A 27 5.66 6.29 -1.97
CA ALA A 27 4.35 5.85 -1.49
C ALA A 27 3.78 6.70 -0.33
N LEU A 28 4.58 7.57 0.31
CA LEU A 28 4.13 8.37 1.47
C LEU A 28 4.42 9.88 1.38
N LEU A 29 5.33 10.36 0.52
CA LEU A 29 5.43 11.80 0.24
C LEU A 29 4.37 12.32 -0.72
N ALA A 30 3.68 11.45 -1.45
CA ALA A 30 2.45 11.79 -2.15
C ALA A 30 1.37 12.37 -1.22
N CYS A 31 1.42 12.07 0.09
CA CYS A 31 0.43 12.51 1.08
C CYS A 31 0.94 13.56 2.09
N LYS A 32 2.21 14.01 2.01
CA LYS A 32 2.76 15.01 2.95
C LYS A 32 3.31 16.28 2.31
N TRP A 33 3.12 16.48 1.01
CA TRP A 33 3.42 17.75 0.36
C TRP A 33 2.20 18.26 -0.41
N VAL A 34 1.17 18.66 0.34
CA VAL A 34 0.15 19.59 -0.15
C VAL A 34 0.54 20.95 0.44
N PRO A 35 1.03 21.93 -0.35
CA PRO A 35 1.11 23.30 0.13
C PRO A 35 -0.30 23.75 0.54
N GLU A 36 -0.41 24.38 1.70
CA GLU A 36 -1.67 24.95 2.16
C GLU A 36 -2.20 25.91 1.08
N PRO A 37 -3.47 25.78 0.63
CA PRO A 37 -4.02 26.68 -0.38
C PRO A 37 -3.96 28.10 0.17
N ASP A 38 -3.51 29.03 -0.68
CA ASP A 38 -3.37 30.43 -0.29
C ASP A 38 -4.75 31.01 0.11
N GLU A 39 -4.73 32.12 0.84
CA GLU A 39 -5.98 32.76 1.31
C GLU A 39 -6.88 33.21 0.13
N ASN A 40 -6.32 33.38 -1.07
CA ASN A 40 -7.06 33.78 -2.27
C ASN A 40 -7.82 32.59 -2.88
N GLU A 41 -7.28 31.37 -2.85
CA GLU A 41 -7.95 30.15 -3.28
C GLU A 41 -9.11 29.77 -2.34
N ARG A 42 -8.97 30.03 -1.03
CA ARG A 42 -10.09 29.86 -0.07
C ARG A 42 -11.23 30.85 -0.32
N LYS A 43 -10.90 32.08 -0.73
CA LYS A 43 -11.91 33.10 -1.10
C LYS A 43 -12.58 32.82 -2.45
N ALA A 44 -11.87 32.19 -3.39
CA ALA A 44 -12.44 31.75 -4.66
C ALA A 44 -13.42 30.57 -4.50
N ALA A 45 -13.13 29.62 -3.60
CA ALA A 45 -14.00 28.47 -3.31
C ALA A 45 -15.31 28.86 -2.59
N ALA A 46 -15.32 29.96 -1.83
CA ALA A 46 -16.50 30.46 -1.13
C ALA A 46 -17.49 31.22 -2.03
N ALA A 47 -17.10 31.59 -3.25
CA ALA A 47 -17.91 32.43 -4.15
C ALA A 47 -18.66 31.65 -5.25
N GLY A 48 -18.55 30.32 -5.30
CA GLY A 48 -19.14 29.51 -6.37
C GLY A 48 -19.82 28.25 -5.85
N SER A 49 -21.01 28.35 -5.25
CA SER A 49 -21.90 27.19 -5.09
C SER A 49 -23.38 27.57 -5.24
N ALA A 50 -23.87 27.52 -6.47
CA ALA A 50 -25.28 27.34 -6.78
C ALA A 50 -25.37 26.39 -7.98
N GLY A 51 -25.59 25.09 -7.69
CA GLY A 51 -25.62 24.05 -8.72
C GLY A 51 -25.95 22.68 -8.14
N THR A 52 -27.25 22.39 -8.10
CA THR A 52 -27.93 21.09 -8.16
C THR A 52 -27.25 19.87 -7.53
N ALA A 53 -27.74 19.47 -6.35
CA ALA A 53 -27.53 18.17 -5.75
C ALA A 53 -28.00 17.05 -6.69
N THR A 54 -27.05 16.27 -7.21
CA THR A 54 -27.31 14.96 -7.81
C THR A 54 -26.72 13.92 -6.87
N ALA A 55 -27.54 12.95 -6.47
CA ALA A 55 -27.17 11.86 -5.58
C ALA A 55 -25.91 11.10 -6.08
N PRO A 56 -25.03 10.60 -5.18
CA PRO A 56 -23.88 9.84 -5.61
C PRO A 56 -24.36 8.53 -6.27
N ALA A 57 -23.95 8.35 -7.52
CA ALA A 57 -24.10 7.10 -8.25
C ALA A 57 -23.47 5.96 -7.45
N GLN A 58 -24.27 4.94 -7.17
CA GLN A 58 -23.81 3.66 -6.67
C GLN A 58 -22.79 3.13 -7.67
N GLY A 59 -21.53 2.97 -7.25
CA GLY A 59 -20.49 2.37 -8.09
C GLY A 59 -20.93 0.96 -8.46
N ASP A 60 -20.99 0.70 -9.76
CA ASP A 60 -21.28 -0.61 -10.32
C ASP A 60 -20.25 -1.62 -9.78
N ALA A 61 -20.63 -2.35 -8.74
CA ALA A 61 -19.99 -3.59 -8.37
C ALA A 61 -20.00 -4.47 -9.61
N ASN A 62 -18.83 -4.85 -10.13
CA ASN A 62 -18.74 -5.82 -11.22
C ASN A 62 -19.48 -7.10 -10.78
N PRO A 63 -20.66 -7.43 -11.34
CA PRO A 63 -21.51 -8.51 -10.83
C PRO A 63 -20.97 -9.92 -11.10
N GLN A 64 -19.78 -10.06 -11.70
CA GLN A 64 -19.35 -11.32 -12.30
C GLN A 64 -18.39 -12.17 -11.48
N ASN A 65 -17.96 -11.77 -10.29
CA ASN A 65 -17.32 -12.72 -9.37
C ASN A 65 -18.32 -13.13 -8.30
N PRO A 66 -19.10 -14.22 -8.49
CA PRO A 66 -19.82 -14.82 -7.39
C PRO A 66 -18.80 -15.04 -6.26
N VAL A 67 -19.15 -14.58 -5.05
CA VAL A 67 -18.39 -14.87 -3.84
C VAL A 67 -18.38 -16.40 -3.70
N GLN A 68 -17.36 -17.04 -4.27
CA GLN A 68 -17.20 -18.48 -4.12
C GLN A 68 -16.81 -18.69 -2.66
N THR A 69 -17.73 -19.24 -1.89
CA THR A 69 -17.46 -19.71 -0.53
C THR A 69 -16.55 -20.93 -0.62
N ALA A 70 -15.26 -20.67 -0.83
CA ALA A 70 -14.23 -21.67 -0.66
C ALA A 70 -14.29 -22.11 0.80
N SER A 71 -14.96 -23.24 1.02
CA SER A 71 -15.08 -23.90 2.31
C SER A 71 -13.71 -24.43 2.68
N GLY A 72 -12.88 -23.57 3.25
CA GLY A 72 -11.48 -23.87 3.53
C GLY A 72 -10.83 -22.79 4.38
N VAL A 73 -10.04 -23.25 5.34
CA VAL A 73 -9.20 -22.45 6.25
C VAL A 73 -7.94 -21.93 5.52
N LYS A 74 -7.85 -22.10 4.20
CA LYS A 74 -6.65 -21.79 3.41
C LYS A 74 -6.96 -20.74 2.34
N PRO A 75 -6.13 -19.70 2.19
CA PRO A 75 -6.23 -18.75 1.10
C PRO A 75 -6.10 -19.45 -0.25
N LEU A 76 -6.64 -18.81 -1.27
CA LEU A 76 -6.39 -19.20 -2.65
C LEU A 76 -4.87 -19.24 -2.91
N PRO A 77 -4.35 -20.30 -3.58
CA PRO A 77 -2.97 -20.32 -4.05
C PRO A 77 -2.68 -19.10 -4.92
N ILE A 78 -1.49 -18.50 -4.76
CA ILE A 78 -1.05 -17.40 -5.62
C ILE A 78 -0.92 -17.91 -7.06
N ALA A 79 -1.49 -17.16 -8.00
CA ALA A 79 -1.44 -17.46 -9.42
C ALA A 79 -1.43 -16.17 -10.25
N VAL A 80 -0.77 -16.20 -11.41
CA VAL A 80 -0.75 -15.07 -12.35
C VAL A 80 -2.17 -14.70 -12.77
N GLY A 81 -2.45 -13.39 -12.85
CA GLY A 81 -3.76 -12.84 -13.18
C GLY A 81 -4.60 -12.50 -11.95
N GLN A 82 -4.25 -12.98 -10.76
CA GLN A 82 -4.92 -12.58 -9.53
C GLN A 82 -4.65 -11.10 -9.21
N TRP A 83 -5.67 -10.42 -8.70
CA TRP A 83 -5.56 -9.04 -8.24
C TRP A 83 -6.59 -8.71 -7.16
N ALA A 84 -6.24 -7.72 -6.33
CA ALA A 84 -7.12 -7.14 -5.31
C ALA A 84 -6.87 -5.64 -5.22
N ARG A 85 -7.94 -4.86 -5.19
CA ARG A 85 -7.93 -3.40 -5.08
C ARG A 85 -8.60 -2.98 -3.79
N TYR A 86 -7.99 -2.03 -3.11
CA TYR A 86 -8.39 -1.53 -1.82
C TYR A 86 -8.49 -0.01 -1.85
N LYS A 87 -9.43 0.53 -1.07
CA LYS A 87 -9.56 1.96 -0.82
C LYS A 87 -9.15 2.25 0.61
N SER A 88 -8.30 3.26 0.80
CA SER A 88 -7.85 3.74 2.11
C SER A 88 -8.51 5.06 2.45
N THR A 89 -8.94 5.23 3.71
CA THR A 89 -9.39 6.54 4.22
C THR A 89 -8.23 7.53 4.39
N GLN A 90 -6.99 7.05 4.40
CA GLN A 90 -5.80 7.89 4.49
C GLN A 90 -5.58 8.69 3.20
N GLY A 91 -5.08 9.92 3.35
CA GLY A 91 -4.62 10.74 2.21
C GLY A 91 -5.73 11.16 1.24
N GLY A 92 -6.97 11.28 1.71
CA GLY A 92 -8.09 11.74 0.88
C GLY A 92 -8.67 10.67 -0.06
N GLY A 93 -8.49 9.38 0.23
CA GLY A 93 -9.06 8.31 -0.57
C GLY A 93 -8.06 7.63 -1.51
N THR A 94 -6.88 7.29 -1.01
CA THR A 94 -5.85 6.59 -1.80
C THR A 94 -6.31 5.18 -2.19
N THR A 95 -6.06 4.77 -3.43
CA THR A 95 -6.32 3.43 -3.92
C THR A 95 -5.04 2.61 -3.94
N LEU A 96 -5.11 1.38 -3.43
CA LEU A 96 -4.01 0.43 -3.37
C LEU A 96 -4.38 -0.82 -4.18
N THR A 97 -3.58 -1.20 -5.16
CA THR A 97 -3.83 -2.38 -5.99
C THR A 97 -2.68 -3.37 -5.91
N TYR A 98 -3.01 -4.62 -5.63
CA TYR A 98 -2.10 -5.76 -5.70
C TYR A 98 -2.40 -6.57 -6.96
N ARG A 99 -1.37 -6.96 -7.71
CA ARG A 99 -1.51 -7.83 -8.89
C ARG A 99 -0.40 -8.87 -8.93
N VAL A 100 -0.73 -10.09 -9.35
CA VAL A 100 0.25 -11.12 -9.70
C VAL A 100 0.47 -11.08 -11.20
N THR A 101 1.58 -10.51 -11.65
CA THR A 101 1.80 -10.16 -13.07
C THR A 101 2.70 -11.12 -13.83
N GLY A 102 3.35 -12.05 -13.14
CA GLY A 102 4.17 -13.07 -13.79
C GLY A 102 4.71 -14.09 -12.81
N GLU A 103 5.34 -15.12 -13.36
CA GLU A 103 6.03 -16.17 -12.61
C GLU A 103 7.42 -16.39 -13.22
N GLU A 104 8.42 -16.57 -12.37
CA GLU A 104 9.79 -16.85 -12.79
C GLU A 104 10.49 -17.75 -11.76
N SER A 105 10.91 -18.95 -12.19
CA SER A 105 11.67 -19.89 -11.36
C SER A 105 11.02 -20.18 -10.00
N GLY A 106 9.71 -20.47 -9.99
CA GLY A 106 8.92 -20.76 -8.78
C GLY A 106 8.67 -19.56 -7.86
N ALA A 107 8.95 -18.34 -8.34
CA ALA A 107 8.61 -17.09 -7.66
C ALA A 107 7.62 -16.29 -8.51
N HIS A 108 6.84 -15.41 -7.88
CA HIS A 108 5.81 -14.61 -8.54
C HIS A 108 6.18 -13.13 -8.52
N TRP A 109 5.93 -12.44 -9.63
CA TRP A 109 5.95 -10.98 -9.70
C TRP A 109 4.67 -10.45 -9.07
N ILE A 110 4.83 -9.66 -8.01
CA ILE A 110 3.75 -8.97 -7.31
C ILE A 110 3.93 -7.47 -7.49
N ASP A 111 2.97 -6.86 -8.14
CA ASP A 111 2.90 -5.42 -8.31
C ASP A 111 1.99 -4.84 -7.23
N ILE A 112 2.51 -3.85 -6.52
CA ILE A 112 1.79 -3.02 -5.55
C ILE A 112 1.74 -1.62 -6.12
N SER A 113 0.58 -1.19 -6.60
CA SER A 113 0.38 0.18 -7.07
C SER A 113 -0.42 1.00 -6.09
N THR A 114 0.04 2.22 -5.83
CA THR A 114 -0.62 3.20 -4.97
C THR A 114 -0.98 4.41 -5.81
N GLN A 115 -2.26 4.69 -5.93
CA GLN A 115 -2.81 5.81 -6.68
C GLN A 115 -3.35 6.86 -5.70
N GLY A 116 -2.73 8.04 -5.70
CA GLY A 116 -3.15 9.20 -4.91
C GLY A 116 -3.28 10.45 -5.78
N SER A 117 -3.41 11.61 -5.14
CA SER A 117 -3.54 12.90 -5.82
C SER A 117 -2.31 13.28 -6.67
N SER A 118 -1.12 12.81 -6.29
CA SER A 118 0.13 13.07 -7.01
C SER A 118 0.43 12.08 -8.14
N GLY A 119 -0.50 11.18 -8.47
CA GLY A 119 -0.33 10.14 -9.47
C GLY A 119 -0.15 8.72 -8.89
N GLU A 120 0.29 7.80 -9.73
CA GLU A 120 0.47 6.39 -9.40
C GLU A 120 1.95 6.03 -9.25
N ALA A 121 2.30 5.40 -8.13
CA ALA A 121 3.59 4.75 -7.94
C ALA A 121 3.38 3.24 -7.89
N THR A 122 4.27 2.46 -8.50
CA THR A 122 4.21 0.99 -8.49
C THR A 122 5.52 0.40 -8.00
N VAL A 123 5.42 -0.57 -7.09
CA VAL A 123 6.53 -1.41 -6.65
C VAL A 123 6.27 -2.83 -7.14
N SER A 124 7.14 -3.35 -8.00
CA SER A 124 7.09 -4.72 -8.49
C SER A 124 8.12 -5.56 -7.77
N MET A 125 7.75 -6.71 -7.22
CA MET A 125 8.66 -7.59 -6.49
C MET A 125 8.57 -9.02 -7.01
N LEU A 126 9.72 -9.65 -7.28
CA LEU A 126 9.78 -11.08 -7.53
C LEU A 126 9.96 -11.80 -6.20
N MET A 127 8.93 -12.50 -5.75
CA MET A 127 8.88 -13.12 -4.42
C MET A 127 8.51 -14.59 -4.50
N SER A 128 9.21 -15.44 -3.75
CA SER A 128 8.73 -16.79 -3.47
C SER A 128 8.02 -16.81 -2.12
N PHE A 129 6.84 -17.40 -2.07
CA PHE A 129 6.05 -17.55 -0.86
C PHE A 129 6.06 -19.00 -0.40
N GLU A 130 6.34 -19.22 0.89
CA GLU A 130 5.92 -20.43 1.56
C GLU A 130 4.57 -20.14 2.24
N LEU A 131 3.48 -20.63 1.63
CA LEU A 131 2.13 -20.53 2.21
C LEU A 131 2.15 -21.09 3.64
N GLY A 132 1.76 -20.28 4.63
CA GLY A 132 1.74 -20.72 6.03
C GLY A 132 2.80 -20.14 6.95
N ARG A 133 3.70 -19.27 6.46
CA ARG A 133 4.80 -18.73 7.26
C ARG A 133 4.78 -17.21 7.44
N ASP A 134 5.50 -16.78 8.48
CA ASP A 134 5.68 -15.39 8.90
C ASP A 134 6.35 -14.53 7.81
N TYR A 135 6.17 -13.23 7.84
CA TYR A 135 6.74 -12.24 6.91
C TYR A 135 8.24 -12.32 6.77
N ASP A 136 8.93 -12.69 7.83
CA ASP A 136 10.39 -12.86 7.82
C ASP A 136 10.84 -13.99 6.89
N SER A 137 9.93 -14.87 6.47
CA SER A 137 10.17 -15.89 5.45
C SER A 137 9.99 -15.40 4.00
N LEU A 138 9.53 -14.16 3.78
CA LEU A 138 9.39 -13.61 2.43
C LEU A 138 10.76 -13.45 1.77
N ASN A 139 11.03 -14.30 0.79
CA ASN A 139 12.25 -14.25 0.01
C ASN A 139 12.01 -13.40 -1.26
N VAL A 140 12.34 -12.11 -1.14
CA VAL A 140 12.31 -11.18 -2.28
C VAL A 140 13.63 -11.27 -3.03
N LYS A 141 13.56 -11.70 -4.29
CA LYS A 141 14.73 -11.88 -5.16
C LYS A 141 15.12 -10.58 -5.87
N ARG A 142 14.12 -9.80 -6.29
CA ARG A 142 14.28 -8.54 -7.03
C ARG A 142 13.11 -7.59 -6.73
N ALA A 143 13.38 -6.30 -6.82
CA ALA A 143 12.34 -5.27 -6.82
C ALA A 143 12.56 -4.25 -7.95
N LYS A 144 11.48 -3.63 -8.40
CA LYS A 144 11.48 -2.48 -9.30
C LYS A 144 10.54 -1.44 -8.73
N VAL A 145 10.90 -0.18 -8.87
CA VAL A 145 10.06 0.94 -8.45
C VAL A 145 9.82 1.82 -9.66
N LYS A 146 8.55 1.97 -10.03
CA LYS A 146 8.10 2.93 -11.04
C LYS A 146 7.45 4.11 -10.33
N LEU A 147 8.02 5.29 -10.53
CA LEU A 147 7.53 6.54 -9.96
C LEU A 147 6.43 7.17 -10.85
N PRO A 148 5.67 8.16 -10.36
CA PRO A 148 4.64 8.85 -11.14
C PRO A 148 5.15 9.53 -12.42
N ASP A 149 6.44 9.89 -12.47
CA ASP A 149 7.09 10.43 -13.67
C ASP A 149 7.42 9.35 -14.73
N GLY A 150 7.06 8.10 -14.45
CA GLY A 150 7.29 6.95 -15.32
C GLY A 150 8.68 6.34 -15.22
N LYS A 151 9.60 6.92 -14.45
CA LYS A 151 10.96 6.37 -14.31
C LYS A 151 10.92 5.06 -13.52
N GLU A 152 11.52 4.02 -14.10
CA GLU A 152 11.70 2.72 -13.45
C GLU A 152 13.12 2.61 -12.88
N HIS A 153 13.21 2.25 -11.61
CA HIS A 153 14.45 1.97 -10.91
C HIS A 153 14.45 0.51 -10.46
N GLN A 154 15.33 -0.29 -11.05
CA GLN A 154 15.54 -1.66 -10.61
C GLN A 154 16.43 -1.67 -9.37
N VAL A 155 15.98 -2.39 -8.33
CA VAL A 155 16.71 -2.54 -7.07
C VAL A 155 17.02 -4.02 -6.86
N SER A 156 18.29 -4.34 -6.66
CA SER A 156 18.75 -5.70 -6.40
C SER A 156 19.93 -5.73 -5.43
N GLY A 157 20.27 -6.92 -4.95
CA GLY A 157 21.44 -7.13 -4.07
C GLY A 157 21.36 -6.33 -2.77
N VAL A 158 22.46 -5.65 -2.43
CA VAL A 158 22.61 -4.92 -1.14
C VAL A 158 21.58 -3.80 -0.99
N LEU A 159 21.15 -3.19 -2.11
CA LEU A 159 20.18 -2.08 -2.10
C LEU A 159 18.74 -2.54 -1.85
N LEU A 160 18.46 -3.84 -1.89
CA LEU A 160 17.12 -4.39 -1.66
C LEU A 160 16.70 -4.29 -0.19
N LYS A 161 17.64 -4.44 0.76
CA LYS A 161 17.32 -4.50 2.20
C LYS A 161 16.55 -3.26 2.71
N PRO A 162 16.96 -2.02 2.41
CA PRO A 162 16.21 -0.83 2.84
C PRO A 162 14.81 -0.74 2.23
N VAL A 163 14.66 -1.13 0.95
CA VAL A 163 13.36 -1.17 0.28
C VAL A 163 12.43 -2.16 0.97
N LEU A 164 12.92 -3.37 1.26
CA LEU A 164 12.16 -4.37 1.99
C LEU A 164 11.80 -3.93 3.40
N GLN A 165 12.69 -3.22 4.09
CA GLN A 165 12.40 -2.70 5.42
C GLN A 165 11.25 -1.69 5.40
N GLY A 166 11.16 -0.83 4.38
CA GLY A 166 10.02 0.06 4.20
C GLY A 166 8.73 -0.68 3.86
N LEU A 167 8.83 -1.71 3.01
CA LEU A 167 7.68 -2.51 2.58
C LEU A 167 7.18 -3.50 3.64
N ARG A 168 8.01 -3.91 4.60
CA ARG A 168 7.63 -4.85 5.66
C ARG A 168 6.36 -4.43 6.41
N GLY A 169 6.16 -3.14 6.65
CA GLY A 169 4.94 -2.65 7.28
C GLY A 169 3.70 -2.87 6.41
N GLN A 170 3.82 -2.67 5.10
CA GLN A 170 2.73 -2.86 4.13
C GLN A 170 2.46 -4.35 3.86
N LEU A 171 3.54 -5.12 3.68
CA LEU A 171 3.48 -6.56 3.54
C LEU A 171 2.91 -7.18 4.82
N GLY A 172 3.26 -6.66 6.00
CA GLY A 172 2.77 -7.04 7.33
C GLY A 172 1.24 -7.09 7.50
N ALA A 173 0.48 -6.41 6.63
CA ALA A 173 -0.97 -6.52 6.59
C ALA A 173 -1.45 -7.70 5.70
N LEU A 174 -0.66 -8.11 4.70
CA LEU A 174 -0.98 -9.09 3.66
C LEU A 174 -0.60 -10.54 3.99
N GLY A 175 0.42 -10.70 4.81
CA GLY A 175 0.89 -12.05 5.11
C GLY A 175 -0.09 -12.81 5.98
N TYR A 176 0.03 -14.09 5.74
CA TYR A 176 -0.91 -15.07 6.14
C TYR A 176 -0.60 -15.53 7.56
N VAL A 177 -1.62 -15.53 8.42
CA VAL A 177 -1.57 -16.23 9.69
C VAL A 177 -2.59 -17.36 9.61
N SER A 178 -2.23 -18.53 10.14
CA SER A 178 -3.13 -19.69 10.17
C SER A 178 -4.50 -19.29 10.70
N PHE A 179 -5.54 -19.49 9.88
CA PHE A 179 -6.93 -19.16 10.22
C PHE A 179 -7.56 -20.14 11.22
N GLU A 180 -6.87 -21.23 11.60
CA GLU A 180 -7.43 -22.35 12.38
C GLU A 180 -7.94 -21.97 13.77
N LYS A 181 -7.46 -20.86 14.35
CA LYS A 181 -7.81 -20.42 15.70
C LYS A 181 -8.32 -18.97 15.76
N MET A 182 -8.62 -18.38 14.60
CA MET A 182 -9.12 -17.01 14.55
C MET A 182 -10.63 -16.98 14.77
N GLU A 183 -11.07 -15.96 15.49
CA GLU A 183 -12.48 -15.63 15.58
C GLU A 183 -13.01 -15.18 14.22
N LYS A 184 -14.33 -15.30 14.05
CA LYS A 184 -15.01 -14.99 12.80
C LYS A 184 -16.02 -13.88 13.01
N GLU A 185 -16.13 -13.02 12.01
CA GLU A 185 -17.08 -11.92 11.95
C GLU A 185 -17.57 -11.75 10.51
N ASP A 186 -18.85 -11.39 10.35
CA ASP A 186 -19.39 -10.99 9.05
C ASP A 186 -18.91 -9.59 8.69
N VAL A 187 -18.32 -9.42 7.51
CA VAL A 187 -17.79 -8.12 7.07
C VAL A 187 -18.49 -7.67 5.79
N THR A 188 -18.85 -6.40 5.73
CA THR A 188 -19.35 -5.75 4.51
C THR A 188 -18.41 -4.61 4.14
N VAL A 189 -17.99 -4.58 2.88
CA VAL A 189 -17.08 -3.61 2.26
C VAL A 189 -17.60 -3.27 0.86
N PRO A 190 -17.05 -2.28 0.14
CA PRO A 190 -17.53 -1.96 -1.21
C PRO A 190 -17.52 -3.15 -2.19
N ALA A 191 -16.58 -4.08 -2.05
CA ALA A 191 -16.53 -5.31 -2.86
C ALA A 191 -17.64 -6.34 -2.56
N GLY A 192 -18.45 -6.14 -1.52
CA GLY A 192 -19.57 -7.02 -1.15
C GLY A 192 -19.56 -7.47 0.31
N ARG A 193 -20.31 -8.54 0.59
CA ARG A 193 -20.45 -9.15 1.91
C ARG A 193 -19.64 -10.45 2.00
N PHE A 194 -18.88 -10.59 3.07
CA PHE A 194 -17.97 -11.69 3.36
C PHE A 194 -18.34 -12.33 4.71
N PRO A 195 -19.31 -13.27 4.72
CA PRO A 195 -19.74 -13.91 5.95
C PRO A 195 -18.63 -14.81 6.53
N GLY A 196 -18.51 -14.84 7.86
CA GLY A 196 -17.51 -15.67 8.54
C GLY A 196 -16.05 -15.33 8.21
N SER A 197 -15.75 -14.06 7.93
CA SER A 197 -14.38 -13.58 7.75
C SER A 197 -13.59 -13.76 9.04
N TYR A 198 -12.39 -14.34 8.94
CA TYR A 198 -11.48 -14.49 10.06
C TYR A 198 -10.88 -13.14 10.43
N TYR A 199 -10.90 -12.76 11.71
CA TYR A 199 -10.26 -11.53 12.13
C TYR A 199 -9.12 -11.79 13.12
N ARG A 200 -8.15 -10.87 13.10
CA ARG A 200 -7.05 -10.83 14.07
C ARG A 200 -6.77 -9.40 14.47
N ASP A 201 -6.32 -9.22 15.70
CA ASP A 201 -5.74 -7.95 16.11
C ASP A 201 -4.35 -7.78 15.48
N LEU A 202 -4.03 -6.55 15.13
CA LEU A 202 -2.76 -6.12 14.56
C LEU A 202 -2.02 -5.26 15.60
N ASP A 203 -0.75 -5.57 15.82
CA ASP A 203 0.21 -4.65 16.44
C ASP A 203 1.35 -4.48 15.43
N VAL A 204 1.31 -3.37 14.70
CA VAL A 204 2.25 -3.11 13.61
C VAL A 204 3.02 -1.84 13.90
N LYS A 205 4.33 -1.86 13.62
CA LYS A 205 5.20 -0.70 13.76
C LYS A 205 5.61 -0.23 12.37
N VAL A 206 5.03 0.87 11.92
CA VAL A 206 5.31 1.46 10.60
C VAL A 206 6.19 2.69 10.80
N TYR A 207 7.43 2.64 10.31
CA TYR A 207 8.44 3.71 10.48
C TYR A 207 8.62 4.20 11.93
N GLY A 208 8.62 3.28 12.89
CA GLY A 208 8.78 3.64 14.29
C GLY A 208 7.49 3.99 15.02
N ILE A 209 6.39 4.20 14.29
CA ILE A 209 5.07 4.50 14.84
C ILE A 209 4.34 3.20 15.09
N ALA A 210 4.04 2.92 16.36
CA ALA A 210 3.20 1.79 16.72
C ALA A 210 1.74 2.09 16.37
N SER A 211 1.09 1.13 15.73
CA SER A 211 -0.31 1.17 15.35
C SER A 211 -0.97 -0.12 15.79
N LYS A 212 -2.11 0.02 16.46
CA LYS A 212 -2.96 -1.12 16.83
C LYS A 212 -4.18 -1.15 15.94
N GLY A 213 -4.68 -2.33 15.65
CA GLY A 213 -5.84 -2.45 14.80
C GLY A 213 -6.36 -3.86 14.70
N ARG A 214 -7.14 -4.09 13.65
CA ARG A 214 -7.75 -5.36 13.30
C ARG A 214 -7.69 -5.55 11.80
N ALA A 215 -7.52 -6.79 11.37
CA ALA A 215 -7.60 -7.19 9.97
C ALA A 215 -8.55 -8.36 9.82
N TRP A 216 -9.41 -8.29 8.81
CA TRP A 216 -10.36 -9.33 8.44
C TRP A 216 -9.93 -9.98 7.14
N HIS A 217 -10.03 -11.31 7.09
CA HIS A 217 -9.61 -12.13 5.98
C HIS A 217 -10.70 -13.11 5.57
N HIS A 218 -10.88 -13.33 4.27
CA HIS A 218 -11.84 -14.27 3.73
C HIS A 218 -11.23 -15.05 2.58
N SER A 219 -11.40 -16.39 2.59
CA SER A 219 -10.73 -17.32 1.67
C SER A 219 -11.06 -17.07 0.19
N SER A 220 -12.17 -16.41 -0.11
CA SER A 220 -12.56 -16.06 -1.48
C SER A 220 -11.76 -14.89 -2.07
N VAL A 221 -11.06 -14.11 -1.26
CA VAL A 221 -10.28 -12.96 -1.73
C VAL A 221 -8.89 -13.43 -2.16
N PRO A 222 -8.45 -13.14 -3.39
CA PRO A 222 -7.11 -13.49 -3.85
C PRO A 222 -6.08 -12.57 -3.19
N ILE A 223 -4.84 -13.06 -3.07
CA ILE A 223 -3.71 -12.34 -2.48
C ILE A 223 -4.01 -11.98 -1.02
N ALA A 224 -3.32 -12.62 -0.06
CA ALA A 224 -3.50 -12.38 1.38
C ALA A 224 -4.86 -12.77 1.99
N ALA A 225 -5.90 -13.02 1.19
CA ALA A 225 -7.27 -13.14 1.66
C ALA A 225 -7.79 -11.89 2.37
N LEU A 226 -7.16 -10.73 2.23
CA LEU A 226 -7.48 -9.53 3.01
C LEU A 226 -8.79 -8.87 2.55
N VAL A 227 -9.74 -8.67 3.45
CA VAL A 227 -11.02 -8.00 3.17
C VAL A 227 -11.00 -6.55 3.67
N LYS A 228 -10.44 -6.36 4.87
CA LYS A 228 -10.50 -5.08 5.57
C LYS A 228 -9.38 -4.97 6.58
N THR A 229 -8.86 -3.77 6.79
CA THR A 229 -8.08 -3.42 7.99
C THR A 229 -8.61 -2.15 8.61
N GLU A 230 -8.61 -2.10 9.93
CA GLU A 230 -8.86 -0.89 10.71
C GLU A 230 -7.71 -0.72 11.68
N THR A 231 -7.01 0.41 11.61
CA THR A 231 -5.92 0.71 12.54
C THR A 231 -6.10 2.10 13.14
N VAL A 232 -5.55 2.31 14.33
CA VAL A 232 -5.39 3.62 14.93
C VAL A 232 -3.91 3.98 14.89
N THR A 233 -3.59 5.05 14.17
CA THR A 233 -2.22 5.54 13.98
C THR A 233 -2.19 7.00 14.40
N GLN A 234 -1.37 7.33 15.40
CA GLN A 234 -1.27 8.70 15.95
C GLN A 234 -2.62 9.31 16.36
N GLY A 235 -3.57 8.50 16.83
CA GLY A 235 -4.90 8.94 17.24
C GLY A 235 -5.93 9.05 16.11
N GLU A 236 -5.51 8.85 14.86
CA GLU A 236 -6.41 8.83 13.70
C GLU A 236 -6.77 7.40 13.30
N ARG A 237 -8.04 7.18 12.99
CA ARG A 237 -8.54 5.90 12.48
C ARG A 237 -8.28 5.82 10.97
N VAL A 238 -7.50 4.82 10.57
CA VAL A 238 -7.25 4.48 9.17
C VAL A 238 -7.99 3.19 8.84
N VAL A 239 -8.85 3.23 7.83
CA VAL A 239 -9.58 2.07 7.33
C VAL A 239 -9.15 1.79 5.89
N ILE A 240 -8.83 0.54 5.61
CA ILE A 240 -8.56 0.04 4.26
C ILE A 240 -9.60 -1.03 3.98
N GLU A 241 -10.39 -0.86 2.93
CA GLU A 241 -11.48 -1.77 2.56
C GLU A 241 -11.28 -2.31 1.15
N LEU A 242 -11.58 -3.59 0.95
CA LEU A 242 -11.58 -4.21 -0.36
C LEU A 242 -12.65 -3.55 -1.25
N GLU A 243 -12.20 -3.00 -2.37
CA GLU A 243 -13.03 -2.32 -3.35
C GLU A 243 -13.43 -3.27 -4.48
N ALA A 244 -12.47 -4.05 -4.99
CA ALA A 244 -12.71 -5.04 -6.04
C ALA A 244 -11.60 -6.09 -6.07
N TYR A 245 -11.86 -7.26 -6.64
CA TYR A 245 -10.86 -8.32 -6.82
C TYR A 245 -11.20 -9.26 -7.98
N GLY A 246 -10.20 -10.00 -8.44
CA GLY A 246 -10.41 -11.01 -9.48
C GLY A 246 -9.26 -11.98 -9.66
N LEU A 247 -9.52 -13.04 -10.42
CA LEU A 247 -8.58 -14.11 -10.73
C LEU A 247 -7.95 -13.98 -12.12
N THR A 248 -8.51 -13.10 -12.95
CA THR A 248 -7.99 -12.72 -14.26
C THR A 248 -7.66 -11.24 -14.23
N SER A 249 -6.52 -10.87 -14.84
CA SER A 249 -6.12 -9.46 -14.91
C SER A 249 -7.26 -8.63 -15.49
N PRO A 250 -7.59 -7.47 -14.88
CA PRO A 250 -8.49 -6.52 -15.50
C PRO A 250 -7.86 -5.91 -16.75
#